data_AF-A0A2S9Z1Y9-F1
#
_entry.id   AF-A0A2S9Z1Y9-F1
#
_cell.length_a   1.000
_cell.length_b   1.000
_cell.length_c   1.000
_cell.angle_alpha   90.00
_cell.angle_beta   90.00
_cell.angle_gamma   90.00
#
_symmetry.space_group_name_H-M   'P 1'
#
loop_
_entity.id
_entity.type
_entity.pdbx_description
1 polymer ?
#
loop_
_entity_poly.entity_id
_entity_poly.type
_entity_poly.pdbx_seq_one_letter_code
_entity_poly.pdbx_strand_id
1 'polypeptide(L)'
;MSTTPPPELSPHGTPMDPSAHATQPAAAPHGAGHAAAFEFLYPDIDPGTPLAARPAERLGMGAAVAVLAAGVAMSNLVLVLAGAVLAVVASLAASQSPLRRVRAEARARFPQAGWAENHRLGLTHRVAFACAWVLIAALPAVSYLWVPPADSHPWGLASALIALVIVWFLPGLNPVWNRLGHTRPPQADAVEPASADPLVELEDYSPARHALDEDNNTRS
;
A
#
# COMPACT_ATOMS: atom_id res chain seq x y z
N MET A 1 -39.97 27.00 -54.12
CA MET A 1 -38.89 27.87 -53.60
C MET A 1 -37.92 26.99 -52.86
N SER A 2 -36.83 26.63 -53.55
CA SER A 2 -35.71 25.85 -53.04
C SER A 2 -34.73 26.77 -52.33
N THR A 3 -34.15 26.33 -51.21
CA THR A 3 -32.85 26.81 -50.74
C THR A 3 -32.09 25.62 -50.15
N THR A 4 -31.41 24.90 -51.04
CA THR A 4 -30.34 23.96 -50.71
C THR A 4 -29.11 24.78 -50.34
N PRO A 5 -28.44 24.54 -49.20
CA PRO A 5 -27.19 25.21 -48.88
C PRO A 5 -26.05 24.74 -49.80
N PRO A 6 -25.09 25.61 -50.14
CA PRO A 6 -23.96 25.28 -51.00
C PRO A 6 -22.93 24.38 -50.29
N PRO A 7 -22.20 23.54 -51.02
CA PRO A 7 -21.14 22.71 -50.47
C PRO A 7 -19.93 23.57 -50.05
N GLU A 8 -19.47 23.36 -48.82
CA GLU A 8 -18.22 23.91 -48.28
C GLU A 8 -17.03 23.28 -49.02
N LEU A 9 -16.22 24.11 -49.65
CA LEU A 9 -14.97 23.74 -50.32
C LEU A 9 -13.81 23.88 -49.33
N SER A 10 -13.16 22.76 -49.00
CA SER A 10 -11.89 22.76 -48.25
C SER A 10 -10.73 23.31 -49.10
N PRO A 11 -9.76 24.06 -48.54
CA PRO A 11 -8.68 24.69 -49.30
C PRO A 11 -7.49 23.77 -49.64
N HIS A 12 -7.57 22.47 -49.35
CA HIS A 12 -6.54 21.52 -49.72
C HIS A 12 -7.16 20.29 -50.40
N GLY A 13 -6.90 20.18 -51.70
CA GLY A 13 -7.32 19.08 -52.55
C GLY A 13 -6.53 17.80 -52.27
N THR A 14 -6.96 17.04 -51.28
CA THR A 14 -6.65 15.62 -51.14
C THR A 14 -7.97 14.85 -51.08
N PRO A 15 -8.15 13.81 -51.93
CA PRO A 15 -9.35 12.98 -51.87
C PRO A 15 -9.42 12.29 -50.49
N MET A 16 -10.52 12.50 -49.78
CA MET A 16 -10.86 11.74 -48.57
C MET A 16 -11.08 10.29 -48.97
N ASP A 17 -10.14 9.43 -48.59
CA ASP A 17 -10.29 7.99 -48.65
C ASP A 17 -11.28 7.56 -47.55
N PRO A 18 -12.48 7.05 -47.88
CA PRO A 18 -13.47 6.60 -46.88
C PRO A 18 -13.07 5.27 -46.20
N SER A 19 -11.86 4.75 -46.48
CA SER A 19 -11.39 3.46 -45.99
C SER A 19 -10.62 3.53 -44.67
N ALA A 20 -10.40 4.73 -44.11
CA ALA A 20 -9.66 4.91 -42.85
C ALA A 20 -10.57 4.82 -41.60
N HIS A 21 -11.46 3.84 -41.55
CA HIS A 21 -11.90 3.33 -40.24
C HIS A 21 -10.76 2.46 -39.71
N ALA A 22 -9.79 3.14 -39.11
CA ALA A 22 -8.77 2.53 -38.29
C ALA A 22 -9.44 1.52 -37.36
N THR A 23 -9.03 0.26 -37.50
CA THR A 23 -9.19 -0.80 -36.53
C THR A 23 -8.92 -0.22 -35.15
N GLN A 24 -9.98 0.09 -34.42
CA GLN A 24 -9.88 0.43 -33.01
C GLN A 24 -9.23 -0.79 -32.36
N PRO A 25 -8.01 -0.68 -31.81
CA PRO A 25 -7.39 -1.82 -31.17
C PRO A 25 -8.36 -2.29 -30.09
N ALA A 26 -8.68 -3.59 -30.16
CA ALA A 26 -9.64 -4.26 -29.30
C ALA A 26 -9.51 -3.72 -27.88
N ALA A 27 -10.60 -3.15 -27.37
CA ALA A 27 -10.66 -2.56 -26.05
C ALA A 27 -10.03 -3.54 -25.06
N ALA A 28 -8.79 -3.23 -24.63
CA ALA A 28 -8.14 -3.98 -23.59
C ALA A 28 -9.11 -4.03 -22.40
N PRO A 29 -9.28 -5.18 -21.73
CA PRO A 29 -10.20 -5.29 -20.61
C PRO A 29 -9.94 -4.11 -19.68
N HIS A 30 -10.98 -3.34 -19.36
CA HIS A 30 -10.88 -1.98 -18.80
C HIS A 30 -9.98 -1.86 -17.53
N GLY A 31 -9.57 -2.97 -16.91
CA GLY A 31 -8.59 -3.03 -15.82
C GLY A 31 -7.11 -3.10 -16.21
N ALA A 32 -6.74 -3.72 -17.35
CA ALA A 32 -5.33 -3.96 -17.70
C ALA A 32 -4.57 -2.67 -18.03
N GLY A 33 -5.24 -1.72 -18.70
CA GLY A 33 -4.66 -0.41 -19.01
C GLY A 33 -4.45 0.47 -17.77
N HIS A 34 -5.29 0.32 -16.74
CA HIS A 34 -5.17 1.12 -15.50
C HIS A 34 -4.01 0.66 -14.62
N ALA A 35 -3.75 -0.64 -14.54
CA ALA A 35 -2.61 -1.18 -13.81
C ALA A 35 -1.28 -0.78 -14.48
N ALA A 36 -1.18 -0.94 -15.81
CA ALA A 36 0.00 -0.53 -16.56
C ALA A 36 0.25 0.99 -16.49
N ALA A 37 -0.82 1.80 -16.54
CA ALA A 37 -0.70 3.26 -16.38
C ALA A 37 -0.27 3.67 -14.97
N PHE A 38 -0.73 2.96 -13.93
CA PHE A 38 -0.31 3.20 -12.55
C PHE A 38 1.19 2.92 -12.37
N GLU A 39 1.67 1.77 -12.84
CA GLU A 39 3.08 1.37 -12.72
C GLU A 39 4.01 2.32 -13.49
N PHE A 40 3.57 2.83 -14.64
CA PHE A 40 4.32 3.84 -15.40
C PHE A 40 4.42 5.20 -14.68
N LEU A 41 3.35 5.64 -14.01
CA LEU A 41 3.30 6.96 -13.35
C LEU A 41 3.87 6.96 -11.92
N TYR A 42 3.81 5.83 -11.24
CA TYR A 42 4.24 5.67 -9.86
C TYR A 42 5.06 4.39 -9.66
N PRO A 43 6.21 4.23 -10.34
CA PRO A 43 7.01 3.00 -10.26
C PRO A 43 7.51 2.69 -8.84
N ASP A 44 7.67 3.73 -8.00
CA ASP A 44 8.18 3.59 -6.63
C ASP A 44 7.10 3.30 -5.57
N ILE A 45 5.82 3.24 -5.96
CA ILE A 45 4.70 3.10 -5.02
C ILE A 45 4.03 1.75 -5.17
N ASP A 46 4.21 0.90 -4.17
CA ASP A 46 3.46 -0.34 -4.04
C ASP A 46 2.13 -0.12 -3.29
N PRO A 47 0.95 -0.30 -3.91
CA PRO A 47 -0.34 -0.12 -3.25
C PRO A 47 -0.63 -1.21 -2.21
N GLY A 48 -0.04 -2.41 -2.33
CA GLY A 48 -0.29 -3.56 -1.47
C GLY A 48 0.42 -3.51 -0.12
N THR A 49 1.39 -2.62 0.04
CA THR A 49 2.11 -2.45 1.32
C THR A 49 1.68 -1.16 2.03
N PRO A 50 1.24 -1.25 3.30
CA PRO A 50 0.93 -0.05 4.08
C PRO A 50 2.22 0.67 4.45
N LEU A 51 2.20 2.01 4.39
CA LEU A 51 3.31 2.83 4.87
C LEU A 51 3.49 2.66 6.38
N ALA A 52 4.62 2.07 6.77
CA ALA A 52 5.02 2.02 8.16
C ALA A 52 5.35 3.43 8.69
N ALA A 53 5.02 3.69 9.96
CA ALA A 53 5.44 4.93 10.60
C ALA A 53 6.97 4.97 10.71
N ARG A 54 7.55 6.14 10.42
CA ARG A 54 9.00 6.32 10.51
C ARG A 54 9.45 6.22 11.98
N PRO A 55 10.66 5.74 12.27
CA PRO A 55 11.16 5.68 13.65
C PRO A 55 11.09 7.02 14.38
N ALA A 56 11.36 8.13 13.69
CA ALA A 56 11.23 9.48 14.23
C ALA A 56 9.78 9.87 14.56
N GLU A 57 8.80 9.47 13.74
CA GLU A 57 7.37 9.69 14.01
C GLU A 57 6.95 8.93 15.28
N ARG A 58 7.45 7.69 15.43
CA ARG A 58 7.18 6.84 16.61
C ARG A 58 7.82 7.40 17.88
N LEU A 59 9.08 7.87 17.79
CA LEU A 59 9.75 8.53 18.91
C LEU A 59 9.04 9.82 19.31
N GLY A 60 8.65 10.65 18.33
CA GLY A 60 7.94 11.90 18.61
C GLY A 60 6.62 11.67 19.32
N MET A 61 5.80 10.73 18.82
CA MET A 61 4.53 10.38 19.45
C MET A 61 4.74 9.72 20.82
N GLY A 62 5.71 8.81 20.93
CA GLY A 62 6.04 8.13 22.19
C GLY A 62 6.51 9.11 23.26
N ALA A 63 7.39 10.05 22.92
CA ALA A 63 7.87 11.09 23.82
C ALA A 63 6.73 12.01 24.28
N ALA A 64 5.85 12.43 23.36
CA ALA A 64 4.69 13.24 23.71
C ALA A 64 3.76 12.55 24.72
N VAL A 65 3.43 11.28 24.47
CA VAL A 65 2.58 10.47 25.37
C VAL A 65 3.28 10.19 26.70
N ALA A 66 4.60 9.98 26.70
CA ALA A 66 5.38 9.80 27.92
C ALA A 66 5.35 11.04 28.82
N VAL A 67 5.52 12.24 28.24
CA VAL A 67 5.41 13.52 28.98
C VAL A 67 3.99 13.70 29.53
N LEU A 68 2.97 13.35 28.75
CA LEU A 68 1.58 13.42 29.18
C LEU A 68 1.32 12.47 30.37
N ALA A 69 1.75 11.21 30.26
CA ALA A 69 1.60 10.22 31.33
C ALA A 69 2.35 10.63 32.61
N ALA A 70 3.57 11.16 32.48
CA ALA A 70 4.31 11.73 33.61
C ALA A 70 3.54 12.87 34.28
N GLY A 71 2.99 13.79 33.49
CA GLY A 71 2.21 14.91 33.99
C GLY A 71 0.98 14.47 34.78
N VAL A 72 0.24 13.48 34.28
CA VAL A 72 -0.92 12.91 34.98
C VAL A 72 -0.49 12.26 36.31
N ALA A 73 0.51 11.38 36.28
CA ALA A 73 1.00 10.70 37.47
C ALA A 73 1.56 11.66 38.54
N MET A 74 2.19 12.77 38.13
CA MET A 74 2.74 13.80 39.02
C MET A 74 1.73 14.89 39.39
N SER A 75 0.47 14.82 38.93
CA SER A 75 -0.53 15.89 39.10
C SER A 75 -0.08 17.25 38.56
N ASN A 76 0.83 17.27 37.57
CA ASN A 76 1.42 18.49 37.04
C ASN A 76 0.75 18.89 35.72
N LEU A 77 -0.15 19.86 35.80
CA LEU A 77 -0.93 20.33 34.65
C LEU A 77 -0.06 20.92 33.54
N VAL A 78 1.08 21.54 33.86
CA VAL A 78 2.00 22.09 32.86
C VAL A 78 2.58 20.97 31.99
N LEU A 79 2.97 19.85 32.60
CA LEU A 79 3.46 18.68 31.87
C LEU A 79 2.36 18.01 31.03
N VAL A 80 1.13 17.93 31.57
CA VAL A 80 -0.02 17.40 30.81
C VAL A 80 -0.28 18.23 29.55
N LEU A 81 -0.31 19.57 29.69
CA LEU A 81 -0.51 20.47 28.57
C LEU A 81 0.64 20.42 27.57
N ALA A 82 1.90 20.40 28.04
CA ALA A 82 3.07 20.26 27.18
C ALA A 82 3.03 18.95 26.38
N GLY A 83 2.72 17.83 27.03
CA GLY A 83 2.55 16.53 26.38
C GLY A 83 1.43 16.52 25.34
N ALA A 84 0.29 17.15 25.64
CA ALA A 84 -0.83 17.27 24.69
C ALA A 84 -0.46 18.08 23.45
N VAL A 85 0.21 19.23 23.62
CA VAL A 85 0.70 20.05 22.51
C VAL A 85 1.71 19.27 21.68
N LEU A 86 2.67 18.58 22.32
CA LEU A 86 3.63 17.73 21.63
C LEU A 86 2.96 16.61 20.83
N ALA A 87 1.89 16.01 21.36
CA ALA A 87 1.16 14.94 20.65
C ALA A 87 0.49 15.46 19.38
N VAL A 88 -0.09 16.67 19.44
CA VAL A 88 -0.68 17.34 18.28
C VAL A 88 0.40 17.65 17.25
N VAL A 89 1.52 18.24 17.68
CA VAL A 89 2.65 18.57 16.80
C VAL A 89 3.24 17.31 16.15
N ALA A 90 3.45 16.24 16.92
CA ALA A 90 3.94 14.97 16.41
C ALA A 90 2.99 14.36 15.36
N SER A 91 1.68 14.44 15.62
CA SER A 91 0.65 13.96 14.69
C SER A 91 0.65 14.75 13.38
N LEU A 92 0.75 16.08 13.45
CA LEU A 92 0.86 16.95 12.28
C LEU A 92 2.17 16.70 11.51
N ALA A 93 3.29 16.56 12.20
CA ALA A 93 4.58 16.26 11.56
C ALA A 93 4.52 14.93 10.80
N ALA A 94 3.90 13.90 11.38
CA ALA A 94 3.71 12.61 10.71
C ALA A 94 2.80 12.71 9.48
N SER A 95 1.81 13.61 9.48
CA SER A 95 0.90 13.79 8.33
C SER A 95 1.53 14.56 7.15
N GLN A 96 2.62 15.31 7.38
CA GLN A 96 3.27 16.11 6.34
C GLN A 96 4.31 15.34 5.52
N SER A 97 4.48 14.04 5.72
CA SER A 97 5.50 13.28 5.00
C SER A 97 5.25 13.34 3.47
N PRO A 98 6.27 13.67 2.65
CA PRO A 98 6.11 13.83 1.21
C PRO A 98 5.66 12.51 0.56
N LEU A 99 6.14 11.37 1.07
CA LEU A 99 5.77 10.05 0.57
C LEU A 99 4.29 9.72 0.83
N ARG A 100 3.73 10.14 1.99
CA ARG A 100 2.29 10.03 2.27
C ARG A 100 1.47 10.93 1.35
N ARG A 101 1.98 12.11 0.97
CA ARG A 101 1.30 13.04 0.05
C ARG A 101 1.22 12.47 -1.37
N VAL A 102 2.35 12.01 -1.93
CA VAL A 102 2.37 11.42 -3.28
C VAL A 102 1.50 10.15 -3.31
N ARG A 103 1.53 9.33 -2.26
CA ARG A 103 0.65 8.17 -2.14
C ARG A 103 -0.83 8.54 -2.08
N ALA A 104 -1.20 9.60 -1.36
CA ALA A 104 -2.58 10.08 -1.30
C ALA A 104 -3.05 10.59 -2.67
N GLU A 105 -2.17 11.27 -3.42
CA GLU A 105 -2.44 11.71 -4.79
C GLU A 105 -2.59 10.51 -5.75
N ALA A 106 -1.69 9.52 -5.67
CA ALA A 106 -1.77 8.29 -6.45
C ALA A 106 -3.07 7.52 -6.17
N ARG A 107 -3.49 7.45 -4.89
CA ARG A 107 -4.75 6.83 -4.48
C ARG A 107 -5.97 7.58 -4.98
N ALA A 108 -5.94 8.91 -4.99
CA ALA A 108 -7.01 9.73 -5.54
C ALA A 108 -7.17 9.51 -7.05
N ARG A 109 -6.07 9.26 -7.78
CA ARG A 109 -6.08 8.99 -9.23
C ARG A 109 -6.45 7.55 -9.58
N PHE A 110 -6.01 6.58 -8.77
CA PHE A 110 -6.19 5.15 -9.03
C PHE A 110 -6.82 4.42 -7.83
N PRO A 111 -8.09 4.68 -7.49
CA PRO A 111 -8.72 4.06 -6.31
C PRO A 111 -8.83 2.54 -6.39
N GLN A 112 -8.88 1.97 -7.60
CA GLN A 112 -8.99 0.52 -7.86
C GLN A 112 -7.68 -0.29 -7.69
N ALA A 113 -6.53 0.35 -7.44
CA ALA A 113 -5.21 -0.31 -7.38
C ALA A 113 -5.00 -1.25 -6.15
N GLY A 114 -6.05 -1.60 -5.40
CA GLY A 114 -5.95 -2.56 -4.30
C GLY A 114 -5.26 -2.04 -3.04
N TRP A 115 -5.36 -0.74 -2.75
CA TRP A 115 -4.69 -0.08 -1.62
C TRP A 115 -4.83 -0.84 -0.29
N ALA A 116 -3.70 -1.10 0.37
CA ALA A 116 -3.64 -1.70 1.69
C ALA A 116 -4.52 -0.95 2.71
N GLU A 117 -4.66 0.37 2.56
CA GLU A 117 -5.48 1.22 3.41
C GLU A 117 -7.00 1.00 3.25
N ASN A 118 -7.45 0.37 2.16
CA ASN A 118 -8.86 0.01 1.98
C ASN A 118 -9.24 -1.22 2.80
N HIS A 119 -8.25 -2.01 3.23
CA HIS A 119 -8.50 -3.20 4.01
C HIS A 119 -8.86 -2.80 5.43
N ARG A 120 -10.00 -3.30 5.91
CA ARG A 120 -10.39 -3.09 7.31
C ARG A 120 -9.40 -3.83 8.20
N LEU A 121 -8.91 -3.13 9.23
CA LEU A 121 -8.13 -3.77 10.29
C LEU A 121 -8.92 -4.95 10.88
N GLY A 122 -8.24 -6.08 11.06
CA GLY A 122 -8.80 -7.25 11.74
C GLY A 122 -9.27 -6.91 13.16
N LEU A 123 -10.17 -7.72 13.71
CA LEU A 123 -10.68 -7.53 15.07
C LEU A 123 -9.52 -7.48 16.09
N THR A 124 -8.53 -8.37 15.95
CA THR A 124 -7.34 -8.43 16.81
C THR A 124 -6.56 -7.11 16.83
N HIS A 125 -6.33 -6.49 15.67
CA HIS A 125 -5.63 -5.19 15.60
C HIS A 125 -6.44 -4.08 16.29
N ARG A 126 -7.76 -4.05 16.09
CA ARG A 126 -8.62 -3.04 16.74
C ARG A 126 -8.63 -3.19 18.26
N VAL A 127 -8.78 -4.43 18.75
CA VAL A 127 -8.77 -4.73 20.18
C VAL A 127 -7.41 -4.41 20.78
N ALA A 128 -6.30 -4.85 20.16
CA ALA A 128 -4.96 -4.54 20.64
C ALA A 128 -4.69 -3.02 20.70
N PHE A 129 -5.13 -2.28 19.68
CA PHE A 129 -5.03 -0.81 19.67
C PHE A 129 -5.82 -0.18 20.82
N ALA A 130 -7.08 -0.59 21.04
CA ALA A 130 -7.90 -0.10 22.13
C ALA A 130 -7.31 -0.44 23.51
N CYS A 131 -6.89 -1.70 23.72
CA CYS A 131 -6.25 -2.15 24.96
C CYS A 131 -4.99 -1.34 25.27
N ALA A 132 -4.16 -1.05 24.27
CA ALA A 132 -2.94 -0.27 24.48
C ALA A 132 -3.23 1.16 24.96
N TRP A 133 -4.23 1.83 24.37
CA TRP A 133 -4.65 3.16 24.84
C TRP A 133 -5.28 3.14 26.23
N VAL A 134 -6.06 2.10 26.55
CA VAL A 134 -6.60 1.91 27.90
C VAL A 134 -5.46 1.75 28.91
N LEU A 135 -4.41 0.97 28.61
CA LEU A 135 -3.26 0.81 29.49
C LEU A 135 -2.49 2.13 29.67
N ILE A 136 -2.26 2.88 28.59
CA ILE A 136 -1.60 4.19 28.64
C ILE A 136 -2.36 5.18 29.54
N ALA A 137 -3.69 5.13 29.55
CA ALA A 137 -4.50 6.01 30.39
C ALA A 137 -4.62 5.50 31.84
N ALA A 138 -4.82 4.19 32.02
CA ALA A 138 -5.07 3.58 33.32
C ALA A 138 -3.83 3.63 34.23
N LEU A 139 -2.64 3.37 33.69
CA LEU A 139 -1.39 3.36 34.48
C LEU A 139 -1.13 4.68 35.23
N PRO A 140 -1.05 5.84 34.55
CA PRO A 140 -0.82 7.10 35.25
C PRO A 140 -2.00 7.53 36.12
N ALA A 141 -3.24 7.14 35.79
CA ALA A 141 -4.41 7.37 36.64
C ALA A 141 -4.32 6.57 37.95
N VAL A 142 -3.88 5.32 37.90
CA VAL A 142 -3.63 4.50 39.09
C VAL A 142 -2.50 5.10 39.92
N SER A 143 -1.41 5.52 39.29
CA SER A 143 -0.34 6.23 40.00
C SER A 143 -0.87 7.50 40.69
N TYR A 144 -1.68 8.31 40.00
CA TYR A 144 -2.28 9.51 40.57
C TYR A 144 -3.19 9.23 41.78
N LEU A 145 -4.01 8.17 41.73
CA LEU A 145 -5.00 7.89 42.78
C LEU A 145 -4.42 7.21 44.03
N TRP A 146 -3.38 6.38 43.88
CA TRP A 146 -2.88 5.53 44.97
C TRP A 146 -1.50 5.91 45.50
N VAL A 147 -0.72 6.75 44.79
CA VAL A 147 0.64 7.12 45.22
C VAL A 147 0.61 8.42 46.03
N PRO A 148 1.20 8.46 47.24
CA PRO A 148 1.36 9.70 47.99
C PRO A 148 2.19 10.73 47.19
N PRO A 149 1.88 12.04 47.30
CA PRO A 149 2.58 13.07 46.52
C PRO A 149 4.11 13.09 46.69
N ALA A 150 4.61 12.67 47.86
CA ALA A 150 6.04 12.58 48.15
C ALA A 150 6.79 11.61 47.22
N ASP A 151 6.11 10.56 46.74
CA ASP A 151 6.68 9.53 45.87
C ASP A 151 6.26 9.68 44.40
N SER A 152 5.65 10.81 44.04
CA SER A 152 5.08 11.02 42.69
C SER A 152 6.13 11.05 41.58
N HIS A 153 7.36 11.49 41.86
CA HIS A 153 8.44 11.58 40.89
C HIS A 153 8.87 10.22 40.28
N PRO A 154 9.26 9.20 41.09
CA PRO A 154 9.65 7.89 40.54
C PRO A 154 8.49 7.21 39.81
N TRP A 155 7.25 7.35 40.28
CA TRP A 155 6.06 6.79 39.63
C TRP A 155 5.71 7.51 38.32
N GLY A 156 5.92 8.81 38.25
CA GLY A 156 5.79 9.57 37.00
C GLY A 156 6.81 9.14 35.95
N LEU A 157 8.06 8.91 36.35
CA LEU A 157 9.09 8.38 35.45
C LEU A 157 8.75 6.96 34.97
N ALA A 158 8.32 6.08 35.87
CA ALA A 158 7.90 4.73 35.51
C ALA A 158 6.72 4.74 34.52
N SER A 159 5.70 5.57 34.78
CA SER A 159 4.54 5.74 33.89
C SER A 159 4.96 6.26 32.51
N ALA A 160 5.88 7.22 32.45
CA ALA A 160 6.42 7.75 31.20
C ALA A 160 7.13 6.68 30.37
N LEU A 161 8.01 5.89 31.00
CA LEU A 161 8.75 4.82 30.33
C LEU A 161 7.83 3.72 29.84
N ILE A 162 6.86 3.29 30.65
CA ILE A 162 5.90 2.26 30.25
C ILE A 162 5.04 2.77 29.08
N ALA A 163 4.53 4.00 29.16
CA ALA A 163 3.75 4.59 28.07
C ALA A 163 4.57 4.71 26.78
N LEU A 164 5.83 5.12 26.87
CA LEU A 164 6.75 5.16 25.74
C LEU A 164 6.92 3.78 25.09
N VAL A 165 7.15 2.74 25.89
CA VAL A 165 7.30 1.36 25.41
C VAL A 165 6.00 0.88 24.76
N ILE A 166 4.83 1.13 25.35
CA ILE A 166 3.55 0.74 24.77
C ILE A 166 3.33 1.44 23.42
N VAL A 167 3.56 2.75 23.33
CA VAL A 167 3.46 3.50 22.07
C VAL A 167 4.48 3.02 21.04
N TRP A 168 5.68 2.63 21.49
CA TRP A 168 6.67 2.04 20.60
C TRP A 168 6.15 0.76 19.95
N PHE A 169 5.49 -0.12 20.70
CA PHE A 169 4.98 -1.38 20.19
C PHE A 169 3.53 -1.33 19.66
N LEU A 170 2.92 -0.14 19.62
CA LEU A 170 1.52 0.05 19.24
C LEU A 170 1.22 -0.54 17.84
N PRO A 171 0.13 -1.33 17.70
CA PRO A 171 -0.32 -1.81 16.41
C PRO A 171 -0.68 -0.62 15.51
N GLY A 172 -0.16 -0.62 14.27
CA GLY A 172 -0.33 0.49 13.30
C GLY A 172 0.82 1.49 13.25
N LEU A 173 1.64 1.59 14.31
CA LEU A 173 2.88 2.36 14.32
C LEU A 173 4.11 1.47 14.09
N ASN A 174 4.11 0.25 14.64
CA ASN A 174 5.23 -0.68 14.51
C ASN A 174 5.07 -1.59 13.25
N PRO A 175 6.08 -1.66 12.35
CA PRO A 175 6.04 -2.49 11.15
C PRO A 175 5.86 -3.99 11.40
N VAL A 176 6.11 -4.48 12.62
CA VAL A 176 5.89 -5.89 13.00
C VAL A 176 4.44 -6.32 12.80
N TRP A 177 3.48 -5.41 13.04
CA TRP A 177 2.05 -5.72 12.93
C TRP A 177 1.52 -5.72 11.49
N ASN A 178 2.28 -5.18 10.53
CA ASN A 178 1.90 -5.15 9.12
C ASN A 178 2.22 -6.48 8.43
N ARG A 179 3.11 -7.31 8.99
CA ARG A 179 3.47 -8.63 8.44
C ARG A 179 2.48 -9.74 8.81
N LEU A 180 1.73 -9.55 9.89
CA LEU A 180 0.78 -10.55 10.40
C LEU A 180 -0.56 -10.57 9.63
N GLY A 181 -0.81 -9.58 8.76
CA GLY A 181 -2.01 -9.50 7.92
C GLY A 181 -1.84 -10.06 6.50
N HIS A 182 -0.62 -10.41 6.09
CA HIS A 182 -0.27 -10.70 4.69
C HIS A 182 -0.23 -12.21 4.36
N THR A 183 -0.69 -13.09 5.24
CA THR A 183 -0.93 -14.49 4.86
C THR A 183 -2.27 -14.60 4.13
N ARG A 184 -2.32 -14.10 2.90
CA ARG A 184 -3.18 -14.70 1.86
C ARG A 184 -2.25 -15.51 0.96
N PRO A 185 -2.52 -16.80 0.70
CA PRO A 185 -1.84 -17.49 -0.39
C PRO A 185 -2.01 -16.67 -1.68
N PRO A 186 -1.04 -16.69 -2.61
CA PRO A 186 -1.16 -16.04 -3.90
C PRO A 186 -2.52 -16.42 -4.48
N GLN A 187 -3.22 -15.40 -4.96
CA GLN A 187 -4.55 -15.47 -5.56
C GLN A 187 -4.62 -16.62 -6.57
N ALA A 188 -5.05 -17.77 -6.07
CA ALA A 188 -5.48 -18.91 -6.85
C ALA A 188 -6.88 -18.59 -7.33
N ASP A 189 -6.98 -17.68 -8.29
CA ASP A 189 -8.15 -17.51 -9.15
C ASP A 189 -7.64 -17.25 -10.56
N ALA A 190 -7.63 -18.34 -11.34
CA ALA A 190 -7.82 -18.39 -12.79
C ALA A 190 -6.80 -17.67 -13.70
N VAL A 191 -5.60 -18.24 -13.79
CA VAL A 191 -5.16 -18.75 -15.09
C VAL A 191 -4.94 -20.24 -14.88
N GLU A 192 -5.99 -21.03 -15.13
CA GLU A 192 -5.83 -22.42 -15.50
C GLU A 192 -4.92 -22.41 -16.74
N PRO A 193 -3.67 -22.90 -16.69
CA PRO A 193 -2.97 -23.19 -17.93
C PRO A 193 -3.80 -24.29 -18.56
N ALA A 194 -4.54 -23.94 -19.61
CA ALA A 194 -5.08 -24.92 -20.53
C ALA A 194 -3.98 -25.95 -20.76
N SER A 195 -4.27 -27.18 -20.35
CA SER A 195 -3.49 -28.36 -20.65
C SER A 195 -3.21 -28.40 -22.15
N ALA A 196 -2.07 -27.83 -22.52
CA ALA A 196 -1.46 -27.96 -23.83
C ALA A 196 0.00 -28.28 -23.52
N ASP A 197 0.20 -29.54 -23.17
CA ASP A 197 1.47 -30.19 -23.36
C ASP A 197 1.51 -30.69 -24.81
N PRO A 198 2.27 -30.03 -25.70
CA PRO A 198 2.83 -30.72 -26.84
C PRO A 198 4.36 -30.56 -26.81
N LEU A 199 5.01 -30.86 -25.69
CA LEU A 199 6.47 -31.02 -25.65
C LEU A 199 6.92 -32.49 -25.70
N VAL A 200 6.09 -33.37 -26.27
CA VAL A 200 6.45 -34.79 -26.51
C VAL A 200 6.63 -35.12 -28.01
N GLU A 201 6.55 -34.16 -28.93
CA GLU A 201 6.68 -34.43 -30.38
C GLU A 201 7.66 -33.50 -31.10
N LEU A 202 8.84 -33.27 -30.52
CA LEU A 202 9.97 -32.66 -31.24
C LEU A 202 11.30 -33.38 -30.97
N GLU A 203 11.24 -34.67 -30.63
CA GLU A 203 12.40 -35.51 -30.37
C GLU A 203 12.47 -36.72 -31.33
N ASP A 204 12.15 -36.54 -32.62
CA ASP A 204 12.55 -37.51 -33.66
C ASP A 204 12.67 -36.91 -35.08
N TYR A 205 13.37 -35.78 -35.22
CA TYR A 205 13.86 -35.34 -36.53
C TYR A 205 15.38 -35.16 -36.48
N SER A 206 16.09 -36.30 -36.58
CA SER A 206 17.51 -36.33 -36.89
C SER A 206 17.70 -36.55 -38.40
N PRO A 207 18.11 -35.53 -39.18
CA PRO A 207 18.28 -35.65 -40.63
C PRO A 207 19.47 -36.53 -41.07
N ALA A 208 20.07 -37.30 -40.16
CA ALA A 208 21.29 -38.07 -40.41
C ALA A 208 21.07 -39.54 -40.82
N ARG A 209 19.82 -39.99 -41.05
CA ARG A 209 19.53 -41.39 -41.44
C ARG A 209 19.02 -41.61 -42.87
N HIS A 210 18.77 -40.54 -43.63
CA HIS A 210 18.34 -40.67 -45.04
C HIS A 210 19.47 -40.61 -46.09
N ALA A 211 20.73 -40.46 -45.66
CA ALA A 211 21.89 -40.40 -46.56
C ALA A 211 22.56 -41.76 -46.83
N LEU A 212 21.94 -42.88 -46.48
CA LEU A 212 22.51 -44.23 -46.70
C LEU A 212 21.60 -45.20 -47.47
N ASP A 213 20.44 -44.74 -47.96
CA ASP A 213 19.48 -45.61 -48.68
C ASP A 213 19.33 -45.27 -50.18
N GLU A 214 20.04 -44.25 -50.70
CA GLU A 214 20.01 -43.90 -52.13
C GLU A 214 21.07 -44.62 -52.98
N ASP A 215 22.02 -45.35 -52.39
CA ASP A 215 23.10 -46.03 -53.13
C ASP A 215 22.78 -47.48 -53.55
N ASN A 216 21.60 -48.04 -53.20
CA ASN A 216 21.27 -49.45 -53.49
C ASN A 216 20.22 -49.67 -54.59
N ASN A 217 19.84 -48.65 -55.38
CA ASN A 217 18.78 -48.79 -56.39
C ASN A 217 19.12 -48.31 -57.82
N THR A 218 20.41 -48.30 -58.20
CA THR A 218 20.84 -47.96 -59.59
C THR A 218 21.84 -48.93 -60.22
N ARG A 219 21.94 -50.18 -59.76
CA ARG A 219 22.67 -51.25 -60.49
C ARG A 219 21.83 -52.50 -60.69
N SER A 220 20.99 -52.48 -61.71
CA SER A 220 20.61 -53.65 -62.52
C SER A 220 20.12 -53.19 -63.88
#